data_AF-A0A231P4L3-F1
#
_entry.id   AF-A0A231P4L3-F1
#
_cell.length_a   1.000
_cell.length_b   1.000
_cell.length_c   1.000
_cell.angle_alpha   90.00
_cell.angle_beta   90.00
_cell.angle_gamma   90.00
#
_symmetry.space_group_name_H-M   'P 1'
#
loop_
_entity.id
_entity.type
_entity.pdbx_description
1 polymer ?
#
loop_
_entity_poly.entity_id
_entity_poly.type
_entity_poly.pdbx_seq_one_letter_code
_entity_poly.pdbx_strand_id
1 'polypeptide(L)' 'MLILTRRPGESLYLGENIRITVLGMQGKQVKLGLEVPGDTTVYREEVYKRVVEENRRALETSNNDLMVAAELWHETKK' A
#
# COMPACT_ATOMS: atom_id res chain seq x y z
N MET A 1 5.14 -18.54 5.10
CA MET A 1 4.78 -17.55 6.16
C MET A 1 5.53 -17.93 7.43
N LEU A 2 6.34 -17.03 7.98
CA LEU A 2 7.01 -17.24 9.27
C LEU A 2 6.19 -16.55 10.37
N ILE A 3 5.94 -17.24 11.49
CA ILE A 3 5.07 -16.74 12.56
C ILE A 3 5.91 -16.56 13.83
N LEU A 4 5.91 -15.36 14.38
CA LEU A 4 6.61 -15.01 15.62
C LEU A 4 5.66 -14.23 16.53
N THR A 5 5.62 -14.61 17.81
CA THR A 5 4.82 -13.89 18.82
C THR A 5 5.73 -12.90 19.55
N ARG A 6 5.36 -11.62 19.53
CA ARG A 6 6.07 -10.53 20.23
C ARG A 6 5.16 -9.85 21.25
N ARG A 7 5.72 -9.49 22.39
CA ARG A 7 5.06 -8.66 23.43
C ARG A 7 5.26 -7.16 23.12
N PRO A 8 4.42 -6.26 23.66
CA PRO A 8 4.69 -4.83 23.64
C PRO A 8 6.10 -4.50 24.15
N GLY A 9 6.84 -3.68 23.41
CA GLY A 9 8.24 -3.33 23.66
C GLY A 9 9.25 -4.22 22.94
N GLU A 10 8.85 -5.39 22.42
CA GLU A 10 9.75 -6.25 21.67
C GLU A 10 9.80 -5.86 20.19
N SER A 11 10.98 -6.05 19.59
CA SER A 11 11.23 -5.79 18.17
C SER A 11 11.72 -7.05 17.45
N LEU A 12 11.59 -7.02 16.13
CA LEU A 12 12.14 -8.00 15.20
C LEU A 12 12.85 -7.26 14.07
N TYR A 13 13.90 -7.88 13.52
CA TYR A 13 14.65 -7.35 12.39
C TYR A 13 14.36 -8.17 11.14
N LEU A 14 14.24 -7.50 10.00
CA LEU A 14 14.28 -8.12 8.68
C LEU A 14 15.55 -7.66 7.98
N GLY A 15 16.52 -8.56 7.85
CA GLY A 15 17.87 -8.20 7.41
C GLY A 15 18.54 -7.23 8.38
N GLU A 16 19.31 -6.28 7.83
CA GLU A 16 20.07 -5.31 8.63
C GLU A 16 19.38 -3.94 8.72
N ASN A 17 18.44 -3.67 7.82
CA ASN A 17 17.95 -2.32 7.57
C ASN A 17 16.51 -2.08 8.01
N ILE A 18 15.74 -3.14 8.28
CA ILE A 18 14.33 -3.03 8.65
C ILE A 18 14.15 -3.53 10.08
N ARG A 19 13.59 -2.68 10.94
CA ARG A 19 13.19 -3.05 12.30
C ARG A 19 11.70 -2.81 12.47
N ILE A 20 11.00 -3.82 12.97
CA ILE A 20 9.58 -3.74 13.33
C ILE A 20 9.47 -3.88 14.83
N THR A 21 8.82 -2.92 15.48
CA THR A 21 8.66 -2.85 16.93
C THR A 21 7.19 -2.88 17.29
N VAL A 22 6.81 -3.74 18.23
CA VAL A 22 5.45 -3.73 18.77
C VAL A 22 5.39 -2.66 19.85
N LEU A 23 4.82 -1.50 19.54
CA LEU A 23 4.76 -0.37 20.48
C LEU A 23 3.72 -0.60 21.58
N GLY A 24 2.66 -1.35 21.28
CA GLY A 24 1.58 -1.58 22.23
C GLY A 24 0.40 -2.27 21.58
N MET A 25 -0.56 -2.65 22.41
CA MET A 25 -1.81 -3.25 21.96
C MET A 25 -2.97 -2.61 22.70
N GLN A 26 -4.01 -2.24 21.98
CA GLN A 26 -5.23 -1.66 22.51
C GLN A 26 -6.41 -2.50 22.01
N GLY A 27 -6.91 -3.37 22.89
CA GLY A 27 -7.96 -4.33 22.54
C GLY A 27 -7.51 -5.26 21.40
N LYS A 28 -8.14 -5.10 20.22
CA LYS A 28 -7.82 -5.87 19.01
C LYS A 28 -6.85 -5.17 18.05
N GLN A 29 -6.42 -3.95 18.37
CA GLN A 29 -5.49 -3.19 17.53
C GLN A 29 -4.08 -3.25 18.10
N VAL A 30 -3.10 -3.45 17.23
CA VAL A 30 -1.67 -3.45 17.58
C VAL A 30 -1.04 -2.19 16.99
N LYS A 31 -0.29 -1.44 17.80
CA LYS A 31 0.56 -0.36 17.31
C LYS A 31 1.90 -0.95 16.91
N LEU A 32 2.24 -0.81 15.64
CA LEU A 32 3.50 -1.25 15.07
C LEU A 32 4.33 -0.02 14.71
N GLY A 33 5.57 0.03 15.18
CA GLY A 33 6.61 0.94 14.71
C GLY A 33 7.41 0.26 13.62
N LEU A 34 7.65 0.95 12.51
CA LEU A 34 8.43 0.46 11.38
C LEU A 34 9.57 1.44 11.16
N GLU A 35 10.80 1.00 11.41
CA GLU A 35 12.02 1.69 11.02
C GLU A 35 12.51 1.00 9.74
N VAL A 36 12.34 1.69 8.61
CA VAL A 36 12.74 1.23 7.29
C VAL A 36 13.62 2.28 6.63
N PRO A 37 14.50 1.89 5.68
CA PRO A 37 15.23 2.82 4.84
C PRO A 37 14.29 3.72 4.02
N GLY A 38 14.75 4.93 3.68
CA GLY A 38 13.92 5.91 2.96
C GLY A 38 13.54 5.50 1.52
N ASP A 39 14.28 4.57 0.93
CA ASP A 39 13.98 3.96 -0.38
C ASP A 39 12.91 2.84 -0.29
N THR A 40 12.57 2.40 0.92
CA THR A 40 11.58 1.34 1.13
C THR A 40 10.21 1.95 1.42
N THR A 41 9.28 1.81 0.47
CA THR A 41 7.90 2.28 0.67
C THR A 41 7.07 1.31 1.50
N VAL A 42 6.35 1.84 2.49
CA VAL A 42 5.45 1.06 3.36
C VAL A 42 4.01 1.39 3.03
N TYR A 43 3.21 0.36 2.75
CA TYR A 43 1.78 0.48 2.49
C TYR A 43 0.98 -0.32 3.50
N ARG A 44 -0.25 0.13 3.74
CA ARG A 44 -1.27 -0.70 4.39
C ARG A 44 -1.79 -1.69 3.35
N GLU A 45 -2.01 -2.94 3.75
CA GLU A 45 -2.37 -4.03 2.84
C GLU A 45 -3.59 -3.70 1.97
N GLU A 46 -4.64 -3.15 2.58
CA GLU A 46 -5.87 -2.79 1.90
C GLU A 46 -5.68 -1.70 0.86
N VAL A 47 -4.77 -0.75 1.11
CA VAL A 47 -4.43 0.33 0.17
C VAL A 47 -3.62 -0.24 -0.98
N TYR A 48 -2.61 -1.06 -0.67
CA TYR A 48 -1.78 -1.71 -1.68
C TYR A 48 -2.62 -2.54 -2.66
N LYS A 49 -3.52 -3.38 -2.15
CA LYS A 49 -4.42 -4.21 -2.98
C LYS A 49 -5.30 -3.38 -3.91
N ARG A 50 -5.83 -2.25 -3.43
CA ARG A 50 -6.65 -1.34 -4.25
C ARG A 50 -5.81 -0.70 -5.36
N VAL A 51 -4.62 -0.19 -5.04
CA VAL A 51 -3.74 0.43 -6.03
C VAL A 51 -3.35 -0.55 -7.13
N VAL A 52 -2.99 -1.79 -6.76
CA VAL A 52 -2.62 -2.83 -7.72
C VAL A 52 -3.80 -3.19 -8.64
N GLU A 53 -5.00 -3.33 -8.08
CA GLU A 53 -6.19 -3.67 -8.86
C GLU A 53 -6.61 -2.54 -9.80
N GLU A 54 -6.55 -1.28 -9.36
CA GLU A 54 -6.84 -0.13 -10.21
C GLU A 54 -5.78 0.03 -11.31
N ASN A 55 -4.50 -0.22 -11.02
CA ASN A 55 -3.46 -0.24 -12.05
C ASN A 55 -3.72 -1.32 -13.10
N ARG A 56 -4.20 -2.50 -12.69
CA ARG A 56 -4.59 -3.58 -13.61
C ARG A 56 -5.74 -3.15 -14.51
N ARG A 57 -6.79 -2.55 -13.94
CA ARG A 57 -7.93 -2.02 -14.70
C ARG A 57 -7.53 -0.94 -15.70
N ALA A 58 -6.61 -0.05 -15.31
CA ALA A 58 -6.10 0.98 -16.20
C ALA A 58 -5.39 0.37 -17.43
N LEU A 59 -4.65 -0.73 -17.26
CA LEU A 59 -4.00 -1.44 -18.37
C LEU A 59 -5.00 -2.14 -19.31
N GLU A 60 -6.18 -2.51 -18.81
CA GLU A 60 -7.23 -3.17 -19.59
C GLU A 60 -8.10 -2.20 -20.40
N THR A 61 -7.87 -0.89 -20.27
CA THR A 61 -8.62 0.14 -20.99
C THR A 61 -8.31 0.10 -22.49
N SER A 62 -9.35 0.10 -23.34
CA SER A 62 -9.19 0.00 -24.79
C SER A 62 -8.91 1.35 -25.44
N ASN A 63 -8.33 1.32 -26.64
CA ASN A 63 -8.08 2.54 -27.42
C ASN A 63 -9.38 3.29 -27.80
N ASN A 64 -10.50 2.57 -27.84
CA ASN A 64 -11.82 3.16 -28.08
C ASN A 64 -12.30 3.99 -26.88
N ASP A 65 -12.03 3.52 -25.65
CA ASP A 65 -12.39 4.24 -24.43
C ASP A 65 -11.61 5.57 -24.32
N LEU A 66 -10.35 5.58 -24.79
CA LEU A 66 -9.52 6.78 -24.86
C LEU A 66 -10.06 7.81 -25.87
N MET A 67 -10.58 7.35 -27.01
CA MET A 67 -11.15 8.24 -28.02
C MET A 67 -12.45 8.89 -27.54
N VAL A 68 -13.34 8.10 -26.93
CA VAL A 68 -14.58 8.61 -26.33
C VAL A 68 -14.28 9.62 -25.22
N ALA A 69 -13.28 9.36 -24.37
CA ALA A 69 -12.87 10.30 -23.33
C ALA A 69 -12.33 11.63 -23.90
N ALA A 70 -11.55 11.58 -24.99
CA ALA A 70 -11.02 12.77 -25.64
C ALA A 70 -12.12 13.64 -26.25
N GLU A 71 -13.14 13.04 -26.87
CA GLU A 71 -14.29 13.75 -27.44
C GLU A 71 -15.10 14.48 -26.36
N LEU A 72 -15.42 13.80 -25.26
CA LEU A 72 -16.15 14.39 -24.11
C LEU A 72 -15.39 15.57 -23.47
N TRP A 73 -14.06 15.50 -23.43
CA TRP A 73 -13.22 16.57 -22.90
C TRP A 73 -13.20 17.83 -23.80
N HIS A 74 -13.35 17.65 -25.10
CA HIS A 74 -13.40 18.78 -26.05
C HIS A 74 -14.77 19.46 -26.09
N GLU A 75 -15.86 18.73 -25.89
CA GLU A 75 -17.22 19.30 -25.85
C GLU A 75 -17.45 20.17 -24.61
N THR A 76 -16.80 19.88 -23.49
CA THR A 76 -16.91 20.66 -22.25
C THR A 76 -16.13 21.98 -22.25
N LYS A 77 -15.29 22.23 -23.27
CA LYS A 77 -14.53 23.48 -23.45
C LYS A 77 -15.17 24.48 -24.42
N LYS A 78 -16.36 24.19 -24.96
CA LYS A 78 -17.11 25.05 -25.88
C LYS A 78 -18.36 25.60 -25.20
#